data_AF-A0A2K2TS24-F1
#
_entry.id   AF-A0A2K2TS24-F1
#
_cell.length_a   1.000
_cell.length_b   1.000
_cell.length_c   1.000
_cell.angle_alpha   90.00
_cell.angle_beta   90.00
_cell.angle_gamma   90.00
#
_symmetry.space_group_name_H-M   'P 1'
#
loop_
_entity.id
_entity.type
_entity.pdbx_description
1 polymer ?
#
loop_
_entity_poly.entity_id
_entity_poly.type
_entity_poly.pdbx_seq_one_letter_code
_entity_poly.pdbx_strand_id
1 'polypeptide(L)'
;MSINDIIMFIMAVGILLGGADCILNNKFGLGEKFEEGFMCLGPTALSMVGIICLSPKLAQLLEPVIVPVFRLIGADPAMFASILAIDMGGYPLALALAEDAQVGYFSGLIVSTMLGATIVFTIPVGLGMIQSEDRVYFAKGLLIGLVPVPVGALVGGLMMGLPAACVLVNLIPILIIGILLVLGLLFAQEKMVKGFIYFGRGIKILTVIGLSAAAFEYMTGIVLIQGMPPIMECMETVAGICIVLLGSLPLMNLILRLLRKPFGTAGKALGLDSASIAGMLFSCISVLPVFRMIKDMCPKGKVVTTAFLVSSIAVFSAHLGFTAGVRPELLVPMMAAKLLSGVLAVGLALIFEKGKRLDG
;
A
#
# COMPACT_ATOMS: atom_id res chain seq x y z
N MET A 1 -21.25 17.44 6.36
CA MET A 1 -20.54 16.17 6.08
C MET A 1 -19.13 16.53 5.63
N SER A 2 -18.13 15.99 6.30
CA SER A 2 -16.74 16.07 5.85
C SER A 2 -16.57 15.35 4.51
N ILE A 3 -15.49 15.60 3.78
CA ILE A 3 -15.19 14.86 2.54
C ILE A 3 -15.05 13.35 2.83
N ASN A 4 -14.48 12.99 3.99
CA ASN A 4 -14.36 11.61 4.42
C ASN A 4 -15.75 10.96 4.61
N ASP A 5 -16.72 11.67 5.21
CA ASP A 5 -18.09 11.17 5.38
C ASP A 5 -18.76 10.92 4.02
N ILE A 6 -18.51 11.80 3.05
CA ILE A 6 -19.03 11.65 1.68
C ILE A 6 -18.42 10.40 1.03
N ILE A 7 -17.11 10.19 1.16
CA ILE A 7 -16.44 8.98 0.62
C ILE A 7 -17.02 7.72 1.26
N MET A 8 -17.17 7.70 2.59
CA MET A 8 -17.78 6.57 3.31
C MET A 8 -19.22 6.33 2.86
N PHE A 9 -20.00 7.39 2.67
CA PHE A 9 -21.37 7.29 2.17
C PHE A 9 -21.44 6.70 0.76
N ILE A 10 -20.56 7.15 -0.15
CA ILE A 10 -20.48 6.61 -1.51
C ILE A 10 -20.10 5.11 -1.47
N MET A 11 -19.18 4.71 -0.58
CA MET A 11 -18.86 3.29 -0.40
C MET A 11 -20.05 2.50 0.14
N ALA A 12 -20.81 3.04 1.10
CA ALA A 12 -22.04 2.41 1.59
C ALA A 12 -23.09 2.23 0.48
N VAL A 13 -23.22 3.20 -0.43
CA VAL A 13 -24.04 3.03 -1.64
C VAL A 13 -23.49 1.91 -2.53
N GLY A 14 -22.16 1.80 -2.66
CA GLY A 14 -21.50 0.69 -3.35
C GLY A 14 -21.87 -0.68 -2.78
N ILE A 15 -22.01 -0.81 -1.45
CA ILE A 15 -22.46 -2.05 -0.79
C ILE A 15 -23.88 -2.40 -1.26
N LEU A 16 -24.79 -1.42 -1.25
CA LEU A 16 -26.18 -1.62 -1.67
C LEU A 16 -26.27 -2.01 -3.15
N LEU A 17 -25.50 -1.35 -4.02
CA LEU A 17 -25.46 -1.65 -5.46
C LEU A 17 -24.85 -3.04 -5.73
N GLY A 18 -23.75 -3.37 -5.06
CA GLY A 18 -23.10 -4.67 -5.17
C GLY A 18 -24.00 -5.81 -4.69
N GLY A 19 -24.60 -5.66 -3.51
CA GLY A 19 -25.57 -6.62 -2.97
C GLY A 19 -26.82 -6.78 -3.85
N ALA A 20 -27.35 -5.68 -4.38
CA ALA A 20 -28.49 -5.74 -5.31
C ALA A 20 -28.13 -6.49 -6.60
N ASP A 21 -26.97 -6.21 -7.20
CA ASP A 21 -26.53 -6.93 -8.42
C ASP A 21 -26.22 -8.40 -8.12
N CYS A 22 -25.69 -8.72 -6.93
CA CYS A 22 -25.51 -10.09 -6.47
C CYS A 22 -26.83 -10.88 -6.47
N ILE A 23 -27.91 -10.29 -5.94
CA ILE A 23 -29.26 -10.88 -5.94
C ILE A 23 -29.80 -11.04 -7.37
N LEU A 24 -29.43 -10.14 -8.28
CA LEU A 24 -29.87 -10.15 -9.67
C LEU A 24 -29.06 -11.09 -10.58
N ASN A 25 -28.25 -11.99 -10.01
CA ASN A 25 -27.32 -12.89 -10.71
C ASN A 25 -26.20 -12.14 -11.47
N ASN A 26 -25.63 -11.10 -10.86
CA ASN A 26 -24.43 -10.40 -11.30
C ASN A 26 -24.51 -9.83 -12.74
N LYS A 27 -25.66 -9.27 -13.13
CA LYS A 27 -25.88 -8.73 -14.48
C LYS A 27 -24.94 -7.58 -14.83
N PHE A 28 -24.57 -6.78 -13.84
CA PHE A 28 -23.72 -5.61 -14.03
C PHE A 28 -22.24 -5.89 -13.69
N GLY A 29 -21.91 -7.06 -13.16
CA GLY A 29 -20.55 -7.42 -12.73
C GLY A 29 -20.14 -6.75 -11.42
N LEU A 30 -21.10 -6.23 -10.65
CA LEU A 30 -20.89 -5.61 -9.34
C LEU A 30 -21.08 -6.62 -8.21
N GLY A 31 -21.97 -7.59 -8.39
CA GLY A 31 -22.22 -8.68 -7.44
C GLY A 31 -20.98 -9.52 -7.16
N GLU A 32 -20.24 -9.88 -8.21
CA GLU A 32 -18.96 -10.62 -8.08
C GLU A 32 -17.92 -9.81 -7.31
N LYS A 33 -17.88 -8.48 -7.50
CA LYS A 33 -16.97 -7.59 -6.75
C LYS A 33 -17.37 -7.41 -5.30
N PHE A 34 -18.66 -7.47 -5.02
CA PHE A 34 -19.19 -7.48 -3.67
C PHE A 34 -18.79 -8.78 -2.94
N GLU A 35 -19.01 -9.93 -3.58
CA GLU A 35 -18.59 -11.24 -3.04
C GLU A 35 -17.07 -11.32 -2.85
N GLU A 36 -16.28 -10.84 -3.83
CA GLU A 36 -14.82 -10.75 -3.73
C GLU A 36 -14.40 -9.97 -2.48
N GLY A 37 -15.04 -8.83 -2.21
CA GLY A 37 -14.77 -8.03 -1.02
C GLY A 37 -15.02 -8.78 0.30
N PHE A 38 -16.08 -9.59 0.37
CA PHE A 38 -16.35 -10.43 1.53
C PHE A 38 -15.37 -11.59 1.65
N MET A 39 -15.08 -12.26 0.54
CA MET A 39 -14.18 -13.42 0.49
C MET A 39 -12.73 -13.06 0.81
N CYS A 40 -12.36 -11.77 0.73
CA CYS A 40 -11.07 -11.28 1.23
C CYS A 40 -10.89 -11.47 2.75
N LEU A 41 -11.95 -11.68 3.55
CA LEU A 41 -11.84 -11.84 5.01
C LEU A 41 -10.81 -12.89 5.42
N GLY A 42 -10.87 -14.09 4.83
CA GLY A 42 -9.96 -15.19 5.17
C GLY A 42 -8.50 -14.88 4.84
N PRO A 43 -8.16 -14.57 3.57
CA PRO A 43 -6.82 -14.17 3.17
C PRO A 43 -6.27 -12.97 3.95
N THR A 44 -7.08 -11.93 4.16
CA THR A 44 -6.70 -10.72 4.90
C THR A 44 -6.45 -11.04 6.37
N ALA A 45 -7.30 -11.86 7.01
CA ALA A 45 -7.08 -12.29 8.40
C ALA A 45 -5.77 -13.08 8.54
N LEU A 46 -5.53 -14.01 7.63
CA LEU A 46 -4.31 -14.84 7.61
C LEU A 46 -3.04 -14.00 7.45
N SER A 47 -3.09 -12.91 6.67
CA SER A 47 -1.92 -12.06 6.44
C SER A 47 -1.66 -11.02 7.54
N MET A 48 -2.63 -10.73 8.42
CA MET A 48 -2.57 -9.53 9.26
C MET A 48 -2.82 -9.78 10.73
N VAL A 49 -3.76 -10.66 11.10
CA VAL A 49 -4.20 -10.80 12.50
C VAL A 49 -3.01 -11.12 13.40
N GLY A 50 -2.18 -12.07 12.99
CA GLY A 50 -1.02 -12.45 13.79
C GLY A 50 0.01 -11.35 13.97
N ILE A 51 0.27 -10.52 12.95
CA ILE A 51 1.22 -9.41 13.10
C ILE A 51 0.61 -8.26 13.91
N ILE A 52 -0.70 -8.02 13.82
CA ILE A 52 -1.41 -7.08 14.69
C ILE A 52 -1.27 -7.52 16.14
N CYS A 53 -1.58 -8.79 16.46
CA CYS A 53 -1.43 -9.31 17.82
C CYS A 53 0.03 -9.21 18.31
N LEU A 54 1.01 -9.49 17.43
CA LEU A 54 2.42 -9.51 17.82
C LEU A 54 3.07 -8.12 17.88
N SER A 55 2.47 -7.09 17.27
CA SER A 55 3.07 -5.75 17.12
C SER A 55 3.51 -5.10 18.44
N PRO A 56 2.73 -5.13 19.54
CA PRO A 56 3.18 -4.59 20.82
C PRO A 56 4.43 -5.30 21.34
N LYS A 57 4.52 -6.63 21.15
CA LYS A 57 5.69 -7.39 21.58
C LYS A 57 6.90 -7.14 20.70
N LEU A 58 6.70 -6.99 19.39
CA LEU A 58 7.76 -6.60 18.47
C LEU A 58 8.30 -5.21 18.79
N ALA A 59 7.44 -4.25 19.10
CA ALA A 59 7.86 -2.91 19.51
C ALA A 59 8.78 -2.97 20.73
N GLN A 60 8.37 -3.65 21.81
CA GLN A 60 9.21 -3.84 23.01
C GLN A 60 10.59 -4.46 22.71
N LEU A 61 10.66 -5.40 21.76
CA LEU A 61 11.92 -6.03 21.37
C LEU A 61 12.82 -5.10 20.56
N LEU A 62 12.22 -4.24 19.74
CA LEU A 62 12.92 -3.32 18.83
C LEU A 62 13.28 -2.00 19.50
N GLU A 63 12.52 -1.56 20.49
CA GLU A 63 12.67 -0.29 21.22
C GLU A 63 14.12 0.00 21.65
N PRO A 64 14.88 -0.92 22.26
CA PRO A 64 16.24 -0.63 22.74
C PRO A 64 17.22 -0.21 21.64
N VAL A 65 16.93 -0.57 20.38
CA VAL A 65 17.77 -0.26 19.23
C VAL A 65 17.15 0.88 18.41
N ILE A 66 15.85 0.79 18.12
CA ILE A 66 15.18 1.73 17.23
C ILE A 66 15.00 3.09 17.89
N VAL A 67 14.56 3.15 19.15
CA VAL A 67 14.27 4.43 19.80
C VAL A 67 15.51 5.32 19.90
N PRO A 68 16.68 4.85 20.37
CA PRO A 68 17.88 5.69 20.42
C PRO A 68 18.30 6.19 19.03
N VAL A 69 18.26 5.34 18.01
CA VAL A 69 18.66 5.70 16.64
C VAL A 69 17.77 6.79 16.05
N PHE A 70 16.45 6.67 16.21
CA PHE A 70 15.51 7.65 15.68
C PHE A 70 15.55 8.97 16.45
N ARG A 71 15.69 8.92 17.79
CA ARG A 71 15.89 10.12 18.62
C ARG A 71 17.16 10.89 18.27
N LEU A 72 18.25 10.22 17.89
CA LEU A 72 19.48 10.89 17.41
C LEU A 72 19.24 11.71 16.14
N ILE A 73 18.32 11.27 15.28
CA ILE A 73 17.90 11.98 14.06
C ILE A 73 16.84 13.06 14.38
N GLY A 74 16.24 12.99 15.58
CA GLY A 74 15.09 13.79 16.00
C GLY A 74 13.74 13.28 15.45
N ALA A 75 13.74 12.12 14.79
CA ALA A 75 12.54 11.51 14.23
C ALA A 75 11.86 10.61 15.27
N ASP A 76 10.55 10.42 15.12
CA ASP A 76 9.77 9.51 15.95
C ASP A 76 10.11 8.05 15.58
N PRO A 77 10.30 7.14 16.56
CA PRO A 77 10.58 5.73 16.31
C PRO A 77 9.50 5.02 15.46
N ALA A 78 8.27 5.51 15.42
CA ALA A 78 7.21 5.04 14.53
C ALA A 78 7.63 5.00 13.06
N MET A 79 8.53 5.89 12.64
CA MET A 79 9.01 5.96 11.26
C MET A 79 9.79 4.70 10.84
N PHE A 80 10.27 3.89 11.79
CA PHE A 80 10.85 2.58 11.47
C PHE A 80 9.83 1.65 10.78
N ALA A 81 8.57 1.68 11.22
CA ALA A 81 7.53 0.82 10.68
C ALA A 81 7.14 1.16 9.23
N SER A 82 7.56 2.34 8.72
CA SER A 82 7.32 2.76 7.34
C SER A 82 7.96 1.84 6.28
N ILE A 83 8.88 0.95 6.69
CA ILE A 83 9.47 -0.09 5.82
C ILE A 83 8.52 -1.27 5.59
N LEU A 84 7.45 -1.39 6.36
CA LEU A 84 6.42 -2.41 6.22
C LEU A 84 5.18 -1.80 5.56
N ALA A 85 4.49 -2.61 4.76
CA ALA A 85 3.18 -2.21 4.24
C ALA A 85 2.19 -2.00 5.38
N ILE A 86 1.23 -1.09 5.17
CA ILE A 86 0.17 -0.73 6.11
C ILE A 86 -0.50 -1.97 6.73
N ASP A 87 -0.82 -2.94 5.89
CA ASP A 87 -1.50 -4.18 6.19
C ASP A 87 -0.56 -5.30 6.64
N MET A 88 0.72 -5.26 6.28
CA MET A 88 1.73 -6.23 6.71
C MET A 88 2.44 -5.85 8.01
N GLY A 89 1.73 -5.19 8.93
CA GLY A 89 2.24 -4.80 10.24
C GLY A 89 2.78 -3.38 10.32
N GLY A 90 2.85 -2.62 9.22
CA GLY A 90 3.33 -1.23 9.23
C GLY A 90 2.51 -0.32 10.12
N TYR A 91 1.18 -0.36 10.02
CA TYR A 91 0.31 0.42 10.90
C TYR A 91 0.39 0.03 12.39
N PRO A 92 0.13 -1.24 12.77
CA PRO A 92 0.13 -1.61 14.18
C PRO A 92 1.52 -1.47 14.83
N LEU A 93 2.61 -1.72 14.09
CA LEU A 93 3.96 -1.49 14.60
C LEU A 93 4.28 0.01 14.73
N ALA A 94 3.83 0.85 13.79
CA ALA A 94 4.01 2.31 13.88
C ALA A 94 3.36 2.85 15.15
N LEU A 95 2.14 2.42 15.46
CA LEU A 95 1.45 2.85 16.69
C LEU A 95 2.11 2.32 17.95
N ALA A 96 2.63 1.10 17.92
CA ALA A 96 3.31 0.51 19.07
C ALA A 96 4.67 1.16 19.37
N LEU A 97 5.35 1.70 18.35
CA LEU A 97 6.63 2.42 18.49
C LEU A 97 6.48 3.94 18.66
N ALA A 98 5.28 4.49 18.44
CA ALA A 98 5.07 5.92 18.40
C ALA A 98 5.27 6.59 19.77
N GLU A 99 6.05 7.67 19.79
CA GLU A 99 6.06 8.60 20.92
C GLU A 99 4.94 9.63 20.77
N ASP A 100 4.72 10.12 19.54
CA ASP A 100 3.55 10.88 19.13
C ASP A 100 2.62 10.02 18.26
N ALA A 101 1.43 9.74 18.77
CA ALA A 101 0.42 8.95 18.07
C ALA A 101 0.07 9.50 16.68
N GLN A 102 0.14 10.81 16.46
CA GLN A 102 -0.08 11.41 15.14
C GLN A 102 1.03 11.05 14.15
N VAL A 103 2.27 10.95 14.63
CA VAL A 103 3.40 10.46 13.81
C VAL A 103 3.27 8.95 13.57
N GLY A 104 2.74 8.21 14.54
CA GLY A 104 2.30 6.82 14.36
C GLY A 104 1.31 6.65 13.20
N TYR A 105 0.25 7.46 13.17
CA TYR A 105 -0.70 7.48 12.05
C TYR A 105 -0.04 7.89 10.73
N PHE A 106 0.85 8.87 10.77
CA PHE A 106 1.56 9.34 9.58
C PHE A 106 2.44 8.24 8.97
N SER A 107 3.27 7.59 9.80
CA SER A 107 4.12 6.48 9.38
C SER A 107 3.27 5.33 8.83
N GLY A 108 2.28 4.87 9.60
CA GLY A 108 1.52 3.67 9.28
C GLY A 108 0.46 3.81 8.18
N LEU A 109 -0.20 4.96 8.06
CA LEU A 109 -1.33 5.18 7.13
C LEU A 109 -0.98 6.03 5.91
N ILE A 110 0.11 6.80 5.97
CA ILE A 110 0.58 7.58 4.81
C ILE A 110 1.81 6.91 4.21
N VAL A 111 2.90 6.82 4.97
CA VAL A 111 4.20 6.44 4.42
C VAL A 111 4.27 4.95 4.09
N SER A 112 3.82 4.07 4.99
CA SER A 112 3.76 2.62 4.80
C SER A 112 2.94 2.22 3.56
N THR A 113 1.93 3.01 3.17
CA THR A 113 1.13 2.72 1.97
C THR A 113 1.87 2.97 0.65
N MET A 114 3.00 3.67 0.69
CA MET A 114 3.84 3.98 -0.48
C MET A 114 5.19 3.27 -0.36
N LEU A 115 6.02 3.67 0.61
CA LEU A 115 7.37 3.14 0.79
C LEU A 115 7.32 1.67 1.22
N GLY A 116 6.62 1.39 2.32
CA GLY A 116 6.51 0.05 2.89
C GLY A 116 5.90 -0.95 1.91
N ALA A 117 4.76 -0.61 1.33
CA ALA A 117 4.11 -1.39 0.28
C ALA A 117 5.06 -1.69 -0.89
N THR A 118 5.94 -0.75 -1.25
CA THR A 118 6.93 -0.98 -2.29
C THR A 118 8.01 -1.98 -1.87
N ILE A 119 8.56 -1.82 -0.67
CA ILE A 119 9.65 -2.65 -0.13
C ILE A 119 9.20 -4.10 0.06
N VAL A 120 8.08 -4.32 0.75
CA VAL A 120 7.67 -5.68 1.16
C VAL A 120 6.80 -6.41 0.15
N PHE A 121 6.20 -5.68 -0.79
CA PHE A 121 5.28 -6.26 -1.75
C PHE A 121 5.70 -6.03 -3.19
N THR A 122 5.72 -4.77 -3.64
CA THR A 122 5.92 -4.46 -5.07
C THR A 122 7.23 -4.99 -5.63
N ILE A 123 8.35 -4.76 -4.93
CA ILE A 123 9.68 -5.20 -5.39
C ILE A 123 9.78 -6.74 -5.44
N PRO A 124 9.58 -7.49 -4.32
CA PRO A 124 9.77 -8.93 -4.33
C PRO A 124 8.75 -9.66 -5.21
N VAL A 125 7.47 -9.27 -5.19
CA VAL A 125 6.43 -9.92 -5.99
C VAL A 125 6.56 -9.56 -7.46
N GLY A 126 6.79 -8.28 -7.77
CA GLY A 126 6.96 -7.81 -9.15
C GLY A 126 8.14 -8.50 -9.83
N LEU A 127 9.32 -8.51 -9.20
CA LEU A 127 10.51 -9.13 -9.79
C LEU A 127 10.43 -10.66 -9.87
N GLY A 128 9.61 -11.30 -9.03
CA GLY A 128 9.32 -12.72 -9.11
C GLY A 128 8.33 -13.09 -10.23
N MET A 129 7.39 -12.20 -10.57
CA MET A 129 6.33 -12.46 -11.56
C MET A 129 6.64 -11.94 -12.97
N ILE A 130 7.44 -10.89 -13.08
CA ILE A 130 7.75 -10.23 -14.35
C ILE A 130 8.82 -11.02 -15.13
N GLN A 131 8.61 -11.11 -16.44
CA GLN A 131 9.53 -11.75 -17.39
C GLN A 131 10.91 -11.10 -17.35
N SER A 132 11.98 -11.89 -17.52
CA SER A 132 13.36 -11.45 -17.34
C SER A 132 13.72 -10.22 -18.17
N GLU A 133 13.20 -10.14 -19.39
CA GLU A 133 13.43 -9.07 -20.36
C GLU A 133 12.81 -7.73 -19.91
N ASP A 134 11.75 -7.80 -19.11
CA ASP A 134 10.98 -6.64 -18.64
C ASP A 134 11.46 -6.08 -17.30
N ARG A 135 12.31 -6.84 -16.60
CA ARG A 135 12.83 -6.45 -15.28
C ARG A 135 13.62 -5.15 -15.31
N VAL A 136 14.26 -4.83 -16.44
CA VAL A 136 15.00 -3.57 -16.61
C VAL A 136 14.06 -2.36 -16.62
N TYR A 137 12.93 -2.45 -17.32
CA TYR A 137 11.92 -1.39 -17.36
C TYR A 137 11.20 -1.26 -16.02
N PHE A 138 10.90 -2.39 -15.39
CA PHE A 138 10.31 -2.42 -14.06
C PHE A 138 11.23 -1.78 -13.02
N ALA A 139 12.50 -2.17 -12.97
CA ALA A 139 13.48 -1.58 -12.05
C ALA A 139 13.64 -0.07 -12.28
N LYS A 140 13.75 0.36 -13.54
CA LYS A 140 13.80 1.78 -13.88
C LYS A 140 12.56 2.53 -13.39
N GLY A 141 11.38 1.97 -13.60
CA GLY A 141 10.12 2.56 -13.14
C GLY A 141 10.05 2.64 -11.61
N LEU A 142 10.48 1.59 -10.89
CA LEU A 142 10.55 1.60 -9.42
C LEU A 142 11.44 2.73 -8.90
N LEU A 143 12.64 2.87 -9.47
CA LEU A 143 13.58 3.91 -9.11
C LEU A 143 12.98 5.31 -9.29
N ILE A 144 12.33 5.55 -10.43
CA ILE A 144 11.67 6.82 -10.72
C ILE A 144 10.50 7.05 -9.77
N GLY A 145 9.70 6.02 -9.48
CA GLY A 145 8.53 6.11 -8.62
C GLY A 145 8.82 6.33 -7.14
N LEU A 146 10.01 5.93 -6.67
CA LEU A 146 10.45 6.18 -5.28
C LEU A 146 10.80 7.65 -5.03
N VAL A 147 11.21 8.40 -6.06
CA VAL A 147 11.66 9.79 -5.92
C VAL A 147 10.58 10.73 -5.35
N PRO A 148 9.30 10.66 -5.79
CA PRO A 148 8.25 11.54 -5.27
C PRO A 148 7.63 11.10 -3.93
N VAL A 149 7.96 9.93 -3.41
CA VAL A 149 7.37 9.41 -2.15
C VAL A 149 7.52 10.39 -0.99
N PRO A 150 8.68 11.03 -0.74
CA PRO A 150 8.82 12.04 0.31
C PRO A 150 7.92 13.27 0.10
N VAL A 151 7.64 13.65 -1.15
CA VAL A 151 6.73 14.77 -1.47
C VAL A 151 5.27 14.37 -1.18
N GLY A 152 4.87 13.15 -1.54
CA GLY A 152 3.57 12.60 -1.15
C GLY A 152 3.41 12.56 0.37
N ALA A 153 4.43 12.05 1.08
CA ALA A 153 4.45 12.00 2.53
C ALA A 153 4.37 13.41 3.15
N LEU A 154 5.12 14.39 2.63
CA LEU A 154 5.03 15.78 3.08
C LEU A 154 3.59 16.32 3.02
N VAL A 155 2.94 16.15 1.86
CA VAL A 155 1.56 16.63 1.68
C VAL A 155 0.57 15.88 2.56
N GLY A 156 0.71 14.55 2.69
CA GLY A 156 -0.12 13.76 3.59
C GLY A 156 0.01 14.21 5.05
N GLY A 157 1.24 14.40 5.54
CA GLY A 157 1.49 14.86 6.90
C GLY A 157 0.92 16.26 7.18
N LEU A 158 1.07 17.19 6.24
CA LEU A 158 0.48 18.53 6.36
C LEU A 158 -1.06 18.48 6.36
N MET A 159 -1.66 17.62 5.54
CA MET A 159 -3.12 17.43 5.50
C MET A 159 -3.67 16.74 6.75
N MET A 160 -2.85 15.98 7.47
CA MET A 160 -3.20 15.48 8.81
C MET A 160 -3.20 16.57 9.88
N GLY A 161 -2.69 17.77 9.58
CA GLY A 161 -2.52 18.85 10.54
C GLY A 161 -1.24 18.76 11.38
N LEU A 162 -0.28 17.89 10.98
CA LEU A 162 1.02 17.84 11.66
C LEU A 162 1.80 19.14 11.43
N PRO A 163 2.54 19.64 12.44
CA PRO A 163 3.43 20.77 12.25
C PRO A 163 4.45 20.48 11.15
N ALA A 164 4.66 21.44 10.23
CA ALA A 164 5.57 21.25 9.09
C ALA A 164 6.98 20.81 9.53
N ALA A 165 7.50 21.36 10.63
CA ALA A 165 8.78 20.95 11.21
C ALA A 165 8.78 19.47 11.63
N CYS A 166 7.71 18.99 12.28
CA CYS A 166 7.56 17.59 12.66
C CYS A 166 7.57 16.67 11.42
N VAL A 167 6.81 17.03 10.38
CA VAL A 167 6.78 16.26 9.12
C VAL A 167 8.18 16.21 8.51
N LEU A 168 8.86 17.36 8.36
CA LEU A 168 10.18 17.44 7.73
C LEU A 168 11.23 16.58 8.44
N VAL A 169 11.26 16.56 9.77
CA VAL A 169 12.20 15.72 10.53
C VAL A 169 11.88 14.23 10.32
N ASN A 170 10.59 13.87 10.32
CA ASN A 170 10.16 12.50 10.07
C ASN A 170 10.29 12.06 8.60
N LEU A 171 10.57 12.97 7.66
CA LEU A 171 10.96 12.62 6.30
C LEU A 171 12.43 12.19 6.19
N ILE A 172 13.30 12.53 7.16
CA ILE A 172 14.73 12.19 7.10
C ILE A 172 14.95 10.67 7.00
N PRO A 173 14.32 9.82 7.85
CA PRO A 173 14.44 8.37 7.70
C PRO A 173 13.96 7.86 6.34
N ILE A 174 12.87 8.43 5.82
CA ILE A 174 12.30 8.06 4.51
C ILE A 174 13.30 8.37 3.39
N LEU A 175 13.95 9.54 3.43
CA LEU A 175 14.96 9.94 2.45
C LEU A 175 16.19 9.03 2.50
N ILE A 176 16.67 8.69 3.70
CA ILE A 176 17.80 7.77 3.88
C ILE A 176 17.45 6.40 3.28
N ILE A 177 16.30 5.85 3.64
CA ILE A 177 15.84 4.56 3.12
C ILE A 177 15.66 4.64 1.60
N GLY A 178 15.04 5.70 1.09
CA GLY A 178 14.86 5.92 -0.35
C GLY A 178 16.18 5.94 -1.12
N ILE A 179 17.20 6.65 -0.61
CA ILE A 179 18.53 6.69 -1.20
C ILE A 179 19.17 5.29 -1.18
N LEU A 180 19.13 4.59 -0.04
CA LEU A 180 19.67 3.23 0.08
C LEU A 180 18.97 2.24 -0.87
N LEU A 181 17.66 2.36 -1.04
CA LEU A 181 16.89 1.56 -2.00
C LEU A 181 17.31 1.86 -3.43
N VAL A 182 17.44 3.13 -3.79
CA VAL A 182 17.88 3.54 -5.13
C VAL A 182 19.28 2.99 -5.43
N LEU A 183 20.23 3.18 -4.51
CA LEU A 183 21.59 2.64 -4.65
C LEU A 183 21.60 1.11 -4.72
N GLY A 184 20.84 0.44 -3.85
CA GLY A 184 20.74 -1.01 -3.83
C GLY A 184 20.15 -1.59 -5.12
N LEU A 185 19.11 -0.95 -5.67
CA LEU A 185 18.49 -1.35 -6.93
C LEU A 185 19.41 -1.07 -8.14
N LEU A 186 20.24 -0.02 -8.09
CA LEU A 186 21.20 0.29 -9.16
C LEU A 186 22.40 -0.65 -9.18
N PHE A 187 22.97 -0.97 -8.01
CA PHE A 187 24.24 -1.69 -7.91
C PHE A 187 24.10 -3.18 -7.54
N ALA A 188 22.97 -3.59 -6.96
CA ALA A 188 22.82 -4.93 -6.39
C ALA A 188 21.38 -5.47 -6.48
N GLN A 189 20.67 -5.22 -7.59
CA GLN A 189 19.25 -5.55 -7.78
C GLN A 189 18.90 -6.97 -7.34
N GLU A 190 19.60 -8.00 -7.82
CA GLU A 190 19.30 -9.39 -7.48
C GLU A 190 19.47 -9.69 -5.98
N LYS A 191 20.49 -9.11 -5.34
CA LYS A 191 20.73 -9.26 -3.90
C LYS A 191 19.64 -8.57 -3.10
N MET A 192 19.21 -7.38 -3.51
CA MET A 192 18.10 -6.66 -2.90
C MET A 192 16.80 -7.45 -2.98
N VAL A 193 16.48 -8.01 -4.16
CA VAL A 193 15.30 -8.87 -4.35
C VAL A 193 15.33 -10.06 -3.40
N LYS A 194 16.45 -10.79 -3.37
CA LYS A 194 16.62 -11.92 -2.44
C LYS A 194 16.42 -11.45 -0.98
N GLY A 195 17.03 -10.33 -0.61
CA GLY A 195 16.85 -9.70 0.70
C GLY A 195 15.39 -9.42 1.05
N PHE A 196 14.64 -8.77 0.16
CA PHE A 196 13.22 -8.48 0.37
C PHE A 196 12.35 -9.72 0.41
N ILE A 197 12.65 -10.75 -0.39
CA ILE A 197 11.95 -12.04 -0.32
C ILE A 197 12.16 -12.69 1.05
N TYR A 198 13.41 -12.71 1.56
CA TYR A 198 13.69 -13.24 2.89
C TYR A 198 13.03 -12.40 3.98
N PHE A 199 13.04 -11.08 3.86
CA PHE A 199 12.38 -10.17 4.78
C PHE A 199 10.87 -10.42 4.82
N GLY A 200 10.19 -10.45 3.67
CA GLY A 200 8.77 -10.77 3.57
C GLY A 200 8.44 -12.17 4.09
N ARG A 201 9.30 -13.16 3.86
CA ARG A 201 9.18 -14.50 4.46
C ARG A 201 9.30 -14.44 5.98
N GLY A 202 10.17 -13.61 6.52
CA GLY A 202 10.28 -13.35 7.96
C GLY A 202 8.99 -12.77 8.54
N ILE A 203 8.42 -11.74 7.91
CA ILE A 203 7.13 -11.16 8.32
C ILE A 203 6.02 -12.22 8.28
N LYS A 204 5.98 -13.07 7.24
CA LYS A 204 5.03 -14.19 7.18
C LYS A 204 5.21 -15.17 8.34
N ILE A 205 6.44 -15.53 8.70
CA ILE A 205 6.70 -16.41 9.84
C ILE A 205 6.20 -15.76 11.14
N LEU A 206 6.53 -14.48 11.37
CA LEU A 206 6.06 -13.74 12.55
C LEU A 206 4.54 -13.67 12.61
N THR A 207 3.88 -13.43 11.47
CA THR A 207 2.43 -13.42 11.36
C THR A 207 1.84 -14.78 11.73
N VAL A 208 2.38 -15.88 11.21
CA VAL A 208 1.89 -17.22 11.55
C VAL A 208 2.10 -17.53 13.03
N ILE A 209 3.26 -17.20 13.60
CA ILE A 209 3.54 -17.38 15.04
C ILE A 209 2.53 -16.60 15.88
N GLY A 210 2.34 -15.31 15.59
CA GLY A 210 1.40 -14.47 16.33
C GLY A 210 -0.03 -14.97 16.22
N LEU A 211 -0.46 -15.39 15.03
CA LEU A 211 -1.80 -15.93 14.81
C LEU A 211 -2.02 -17.25 15.57
N SER A 212 -1.07 -18.18 15.47
CA SER A 212 -1.15 -19.48 16.17
C SER A 212 -1.14 -19.31 17.69
N ALA A 213 -0.29 -18.42 18.21
CA ALA A 213 -0.24 -18.14 19.65
C ALA A 213 -1.55 -17.52 20.15
N ALA A 214 -2.08 -16.51 19.44
CA ALA A 214 -3.33 -15.84 19.80
C ALA A 214 -4.55 -16.78 19.70
N ALA A 215 -4.59 -17.64 18.67
CA ALA A 215 -5.66 -18.62 18.51
C ALA A 215 -5.61 -19.70 19.59
N PHE A 216 -4.42 -20.17 19.97
CA PHE A 216 -4.24 -21.12 21.07
C PHE A 216 -4.69 -20.52 22.40
N GLU A 217 -4.30 -19.28 22.68
CA GLU A 217 -4.73 -18.56 23.87
C GLU A 217 -6.24 -18.38 23.92
N TYR A 218 -6.87 -18.01 22.80
CA TYR A 218 -8.33 -17.90 22.70
C TYR A 218 -9.06 -19.23 23.00
N MET A 219 -8.53 -20.36 22.54
CA MET A 219 -9.15 -21.66 22.74
C MET A 219 -8.92 -22.26 24.13
N THR A 220 -7.79 -21.94 24.78
CA THR A 220 -7.34 -22.63 26.00
C THR A 220 -7.29 -21.74 27.24
N GLY A 221 -7.29 -20.42 27.06
CA GLY A 221 -7.02 -19.43 28.11
C GLY A 221 -5.55 -19.38 28.56
N ILE A 222 -4.65 -20.16 27.94
CA ILE A 222 -3.22 -20.20 28.29
C ILE A 222 -2.46 -19.18 27.44
N VAL A 223 -1.85 -18.20 28.10
CA VAL A 223 -1.06 -17.14 27.45
C VAL A 223 0.33 -17.67 27.09
N LEU A 224 0.60 -17.82 25.79
CA LEU A 224 1.92 -18.25 25.29
C LEU A 224 2.91 -17.07 25.14
N ILE A 225 2.41 -15.90 24.74
CA ILE A 225 3.22 -14.70 24.53
C ILE A 225 2.53 -13.55 25.26
N GLN A 226 3.22 -13.01 26.26
CA GLN A 226 2.68 -11.93 27.10
C GLN A 226 2.57 -10.60 26.34
N GLY A 227 1.49 -9.87 26.60
CA GLY A 227 1.27 -8.52 26.06
C GLY A 227 0.64 -8.48 24.67
N MET A 228 0.15 -9.61 24.15
CA MET A 228 -0.66 -9.63 22.93
C MET A 228 -2.12 -9.25 23.25
N PRO A 229 -2.76 -8.41 22.42
CA PRO A 229 -4.20 -8.15 22.55
C PRO A 229 -5.01 -9.41 22.19
N PRO A 230 -6.27 -9.51 22.65
CA PRO A 230 -7.16 -10.61 22.30
C PRO A 230 -7.32 -10.76 20.78
N ILE A 231 -7.30 -12.00 20.29
CA ILE A 231 -7.42 -12.28 18.86
C ILE A 231 -8.71 -11.69 18.26
N MET A 232 -9.81 -11.68 19.02
CA MET A 232 -11.11 -11.19 18.53
C MET A 232 -11.11 -9.69 18.24
N GLU A 233 -10.40 -8.87 19.02
CA GLU A 233 -10.23 -7.43 18.74
C GLU A 233 -9.44 -7.22 17.43
N CYS A 234 -8.43 -8.07 17.20
CA CYS A 234 -7.64 -8.04 15.97
C CYS A 234 -8.46 -8.51 14.76
N MET A 235 -9.33 -9.50 14.95
CA MET A 235 -10.28 -9.96 13.93
C MET A 235 -11.32 -8.89 13.60
N GLU A 236 -11.80 -8.12 14.59
CA GLU A 236 -12.74 -7.01 14.38
C GLU A 236 -12.13 -5.94 13.46
N THR A 237 -10.85 -5.60 13.68
CA THR A 237 -10.13 -4.69 12.79
C THR A 237 -10.15 -5.21 11.35
N VAL A 238 -9.82 -6.48 11.13
CA VAL A 238 -9.84 -7.09 9.79
C VAL A 238 -11.25 -7.16 9.19
N ALA A 239 -12.26 -7.49 9.99
CA ALA A 239 -13.64 -7.52 9.55
C ALA A 239 -14.12 -6.12 9.11
N GLY A 240 -13.76 -5.06 9.84
CA GLY A 240 -14.05 -3.68 9.48
C GLY A 240 -13.49 -3.30 8.10
N ILE A 241 -12.26 -3.73 7.81
CA ILE A 241 -11.64 -3.54 6.49
C ILE A 241 -12.47 -4.22 5.39
N CYS A 242 -12.83 -5.50 5.58
CA CYS A 242 -13.60 -6.26 4.61
C CYS A 242 -15.02 -5.71 4.40
N ILE A 243 -15.65 -5.17 5.44
CA ILE A 243 -16.94 -4.47 5.32
C ILE A 243 -16.82 -3.25 4.39
N VAL A 244 -15.72 -2.50 4.49
CA VAL A 244 -15.48 -1.38 3.56
C VAL A 244 -15.24 -1.89 2.14
N LEU A 245 -14.52 -3.01 1.98
CA LEU A 245 -14.24 -3.61 0.67
C LEU A 245 -15.50 -4.10 -0.07
N LEU A 246 -16.56 -4.52 0.65
CA LEU A 246 -17.87 -4.84 0.08
C LEU A 246 -18.40 -3.70 -0.81
N GLY A 247 -18.13 -2.46 -0.43
CA GLY A 247 -18.60 -1.27 -1.13
C GLY A 247 -17.56 -0.67 -2.06
N SER A 248 -16.29 -0.64 -1.62
CA SER A 248 -15.22 -0.01 -2.39
C SER A 248 -14.92 -0.76 -3.69
N LEU A 249 -14.93 -2.10 -3.71
CA LEU A 249 -14.62 -2.88 -4.92
C LEU A 249 -15.69 -2.73 -6.03
N PRO A 250 -17.01 -2.86 -5.76
CA PRO A 250 -18.04 -2.57 -6.77
C PRO A 250 -17.99 -1.13 -7.29
N LEU A 251 -17.86 -0.16 -6.38
CA LEU A 251 -17.77 1.24 -6.74
C LEU A 251 -16.54 1.52 -7.62
N MET A 252 -15.41 0.91 -7.28
CA MET A 252 -14.18 1.08 -8.04
C MET A 252 -14.28 0.44 -9.43
N ASN A 253 -14.95 -0.70 -9.55
CA ASN A 253 -15.27 -1.28 -10.86
C ASN A 253 -16.09 -0.32 -11.73
N LEU A 254 -17.08 0.38 -11.16
CA LEU A 254 -17.83 1.42 -11.88
C LEU A 254 -16.96 2.61 -12.27
N ILE A 255 -16.17 3.14 -11.33
CA ILE A 255 -15.27 4.27 -11.56
C ILE A 255 -14.26 3.94 -12.66
N LEU A 256 -13.66 2.75 -12.63
CA LEU A 256 -12.74 2.33 -13.70
C LEU A 256 -13.41 2.25 -15.07
N ARG A 257 -14.66 1.75 -15.14
CA ARG A 257 -15.43 1.73 -16.40
C ARG A 257 -15.66 3.14 -16.94
N LEU A 258 -15.98 4.09 -16.06
CA LEU A 258 -16.18 5.50 -16.41
C LEU A 258 -14.87 6.18 -16.84
N LEU A 259 -13.77 5.91 -16.13
CA LEU A 259 -12.48 6.55 -16.37
C LEU A 259 -11.71 5.96 -17.56
N ARG A 260 -12.09 4.78 -18.08
CA ARG A 260 -11.38 4.13 -19.20
C ARG A 260 -11.27 5.00 -20.45
N LYS A 261 -12.34 5.69 -20.85
CA LYS A 261 -12.35 6.57 -22.03
C LYS A 261 -11.50 7.84 -21.85
N PRO A 262 -11.67 8.65 -20.79
CA PRO A 262 -10.85 9.85 -20.59
C PRO A 262 -9.37 9.51 -20.40
N PHE A 263 -9.03 8.47 -19.62
CA PHE A 263 -7.65 8.02 -19.46
C PHE A 263 -7.07 7.46 -20.77
N GLY A 264 -7.88 6.77 -21.57
CA GLY A 264 -7.50 6.28 -22.90
C GLY A 264 -7.03 7.42 -23.82
N THR A 265 -7.78 8.52 -23.87
CA THR A 265 -7.43 9.70 -24.66
C THR A 265 -6.17 10.40 -24.13
N ALA A 266 -6.10 10.59 -22.81
CA ALA A 266 -4.95 11.24 -22.17
C ALA A 266 -3.66 10.41 -22.36
N GLY A 267 -3.72 9.10 -22.17
CA GLY A 267 -2.55 8.23 -22.32
C GLY A 267 -2.04 8.16 -23.75
N LYS A 268 -2.92 8.19 -24.77
CA LYS A 268 -2.49 8.31 -26.17
C LYS A 268 -1.71 9.60 -26.43
N ALA A 269 -2.16 10.72 -25.87
CA ALA A 269 -1.44 12.00 -25.98
C ALA A 269 -0.05 11.95 -25.30
N LEU A 270 0.12 11.08 -24.30
CA LEU A 270 1.38 10.83 -23.60
C LEU A 270 2.23 9.73 -24.27
N GLY A 271 1.79 9.14 -25.38
CA GLY A 271 2.48 8.06 -26.07
C GLY A 271 2.46 6.72 -25.33
N LEU A 272 1.39 6.46 -24.56
CA LEU A 272 1.15 5.20 -23.86
C LEU A 272 0.13 4.36 -24.65
N ASP A 273 0.37 3.05 -24.72
CA ASP A 273 -0.61 2.11 -25.27
C ASP A 273 -1.76 1.81 -24.29
N SER A 274 -2.78 1.14 -24.79
CA SER A 274 -3.97 0.77 -24.01
C SER A 274 -3.67 -0.15 -22.82
N ALA A 275 -2.68 -1.03 -22.92
CA ALA A 275 -2.31 -1.95 -21.83
C ALA A 275 -1.66 -1.20 -20.68
N SER A 276 -0.84 -0.19 -20.98
CA SER A 276 -0.19 0.69 -20.01
C SER A 276 -1.22 1.54 -19.26
N ILE A 277 -2.15 2.14 -19.98
CA ILE A 277 -3.24 2.93 -19.40
C ILE A 277 -4.12 2.05 -18.49
N ALA A 278 -4.45 0.84 -18.96
CA ALA A 278 -5.18 -0.13 -18.14
C ALA A 278 -4.38 -0.54 -16.91
N GLY A 279 -3.07 -0.80 -17.05
CA GLY A 279 -2.18 -1.12 -15.93
C GLY A 279 -2.12 -0.02 -14.89
N MET A 280 -2.07 1.25 -15.29
CA MET A 280 -2.14 2.38 -14.36
C MET A 280 -3.47 2.39 -13.60
N LEU A 281 -4.59 2.25 -14.30
CA LEU A 281 -5.91 2.18 -13.65
C LEU A 281 -6.04 0.98 -12.70
N PHE A 282 -5.58 -0.19 -13.11
CA PHE A 282 -5.59 -1.39 -12.28
C PHE A 282 -4.69 -1.26 -11.07
N SER A 283 -3.55 -0.58 -11.16
CA SER A 283 -2.63 -0.41 -10.02
C SER A 283 -3.31 0.25 -8.80
N CYS A 284 -4.28 1.14 -9.05
CA CYS A 284 -5.05 1.77 -7.98
C CYS A 284 -5.94 0.78 -7.20
N ILE A 285 -6.22 -0.40 -7.76
CA ILE A 285 -6.97 -1.50 -7.14
C ILE A 285 -6.04 -2.65 -6.72
N SER A 286 -5.20 -3.14 -7.61
CA SER A 286 -4.36 -4.30 -7.37
C SER A 286 -3.18 -4.32 -8.33
N VAL A 287 -2.02 -4.72 -7.83
CA VAL A 287 -0.79 -4.80 -8.64
C VAL A 287 -0.57 -6.18 -9.25
N LEU A 288 -1.21 -7.24 -8.76
CA LEU A 288 -1.03 -8.59 -9.31
C LEU A 288 -1.44 -8.68 -10.79
N PRO A 289 -2.59 -8.12 -11.22
CA PRO A 289 -2.94 -8.07 -12.64
C PRO A 289 -1.93 -7.24 -13.44
N VAL A 290 -1.45 -6.13 -12.86
CA VAL A 290 -0.51 -5.22 -13.52
C VAL A 290 0.81 -5.93 -13.83
N PHE A 291 1.37 -6.70 -12.89
CA PHE A 291 2.62 -7.45 -13.12
C PHE A 291 2.49 -8.47 -14.26
N ARG A 292 1.31 -9.08 -14.43
CA ARG A 292 1.05 -10.01 -15.55
C ARG A 292 0.89 -9.28 -16.89
N MET A 293 0.37 -8.05 -16.87
CA MET A 293 0.14 -7.21 -18.05
C MET A 293 1.38 -6.46 -18.53
N ILE A 294 2.44 -6.36 -17.71
CA ILE A 294 3.66 -5.60 -18.07
C ILE A 294 4.25 -6.06 -19.41
N LYS A 295 4.21 -7.36 -19.71
CA LYS A 295 4.68 -7.92 -20.98
C LYS A 295 3.94 -7.38 -22.21
N ASP A 296 2.70 -6.96 -22.03
CA ASP A 296 1.81 -6.50 -23.11
C ASP A 296 1.90 -4.96 -23.33
N MET A 297 2.75 -4.27 -22.56
CA MET A 297 2.96 -2.83 -22.64
C MET A 297 4.14 -2.49 -23.55
N CYS A 298 4.14 -1.29 -24.12
CA CYS A 298 5.32 -0.74 -24.78
C CYS A 298 6.40 -0.40 -23.75
N PRO A 299 7.69 -0.32 -24.14
CA PRO A 299 8.80 -0.04 -23.22
C PRO A 299 8.58 1.20 -22.34
N LYS A 300 8.15 2.31 -22.93
CA LYS A 300 7.78 3.54 -22.23
C LYS A 300 6.66 3.32 -21.22
N GLY A 301 5.65 2.56 -21.65
CA GLY A 301 4.49 2.15 -20.86
C GLY A 301 4.85 1.35 -19.61
N LYS A 302 5.79 0.40 -19.73
CA LYS A 302 6.30 -0.39 -18.61
C LYS A 302 6.92 0.50 -17.53
N VAL A 303 7.76 1.46 -17.93
CA VAL A 303 8.43 2.40 -17.00
C VAL A 303 7.41 3.33 -16.34
N VAL A 304 6.53 3.97 -17.12
CA VAL A 304 5.55 4.94 -16.60
C VAL A 304 4.53 4.27 -15.67
N THR A 305 4.01 3.11 -16.06
CA THR A 305 3.07 2.35 -15.24
C THR A 305 3.73 1.90 -13.94
N THR A 306 4.99 1.45 -14.01
CA THR A 306 5.73 1.04 -12.82
C THR A 306 6.07 2.22 -11.90
N ALA A 307 6.42 3.39 -12.45
CA ALA A 307 6.64 4.58 -11.64
C ALA A 307 5.37 5.01 -10.91
N PHE A 308 4.21 4.98 -11.60
CA PHE A 308 2.91 5.29 -11.00
C PHE A 308 2.55 4.32 -9.87
N LEU A 309 2.70 3.01 -10.11
CA LEU A 309 2.25 1.97 -9.18
C LEU A 309 2.99 1.97 -7.83
N VAL A 310 4.22 2.52 -7.75
CA VAL A 310 4.96 2.67 -6.48
C VAL A 310 4.11 3.38 -5.42
N SER A 311 3.40 4.44 -5.81
CA SER A 311 2.60 5.24 -4.87
C SER A 311 1.09 5.01 -5.03
N SER A 312 0.60 4.70 -6.23
CA SER A 312 -0.84 4.52 -6.47
C SER A 312 -1.36 3.16 -6.01
N ILE A 313 -0.48 2.18 -5.73
CA ILE A 313 -0.88 0.82 -5.34
C ILE A 313 -2.00 0.82 -4.31
N ALA A 314 -3.10 0.15 -4.67
CA ALA A 314 -4.25 -0.13 -3.83
C ALA A 314 -4.87 1.11 -3.15
N VAL A 315 -4.64 2.32 -3.68
CA VAL A 315 -5.17 3.59 -3.14
C VAL A 315 -6.69 3.59 -3.03
N PHE A 316 -7.36 2.78 -3.83
CA PHE A 316 -8.81 2.68 -3.91
C PHE A 316 -9.36 1.31 -3.47
N SER A 317 -8.53 0.43 -2.92
CA SER A 317 -8.90 -0.93 -2.51
C SER A 317 -8.36 -1.23 -1.10
N ALA A 318 -7.37 -2.10 -0.94
CA ALA A 318 -6.86 -2.57 0.35
C ALA A 318 -6.39 -1.42 1.25
N HIS A 319 -5.64 -0.43 0.73
CA HIS A 319 -5.18 0.68 1.56
C HIS A 319 -6.31 1.63 1.95
N LEU A 320 -7.29 1.81 1.06
CA LEU A 320 -8.50 2.57 1.34
C LEU A 320 -9.33 1.87 2.42
N GLY A 321 -9.64 0.59 2.21
CA GLY A 321 -10.41 -0.23 3.15
C GLY A 321 -9.73 -0.29 4.51
N PHE A 322 -8.40 -0.43 4.54
CA PHE A 322 -7.62 -0.38 5.77
C PHE A 322 -7.80 0.95 6.49
N THR A 323 -7.50 2.06 5.80
CA THR A 323 -7.56 3.40 6.39
C THR A 323 -8.98 3.74 6.84
N ALA A 324 -9.99 3.40 6.05
CA ALA A 324 -11.40 3.58 6.41
C ALA A 324 -11.81 2.73 7.62
N GLY A 325 -11.28 1.52 7.76
CA GLY A 325 -11.59 0.63 8.87
C GLY A 325 -10.99 1.07 10.20
N VAL A 326 -9.83 1.72 10.18
CA VAL A 326 -9.11 2.10 11.43
C VAL A 326 -9.16 3.59 11.75
N ARG A 327 -9.10 4.47 10.73
CA ARG A 327 -9.02 5.93 10.84
C ARG A 327 -9.66 6.61 9.60
N PRO A 328 -11.00 6.58 9.45
CA PRO A 328 -11.69 7.19 8.31
C PRO A 328 -11.33 8.65 8.04
N GLU A 329 -11.01 9.41 9.09
CA GLU A 329 -10.60 10.81 9.03
C GLU A 329 -9.32 11.05 8.22
N LEU A 330 -8.50 10.00 8.04
CA LEU A 330 -7.24 10.05 7.30
C LEU A 330 -7.33 9.55 5.87
N LEU A 331 -8.53 9.22 5.37
CA LEU A 331 -8.76 8.78 4.00
C LEU A 331 -8.28 9.81 2.97
N VAL A 332 -8.74 11.06 3.10
CA VAL A 332 -8.35 12.14 2.18
C VAL A 332 -6.84 12.43 2.21
N PRO A 333 -6.19 12.60 3.37
CA PRO A 333 -4.73 12.72 3.46
C PRO A 333 -3.97 11.57 2.78
N MET A 334 -4.38 10.32 3.02
CA MET A 334 -3.76 9.12 2.44
C MET A 334 -3.90 9.10 0.91
N MET A 335 -5.10 9.34 0.40
CA MET A 335 -5.37 9.36 -1.04
C MET A 335 -4.61 10.49 -1.73
N ALA A 336 -4.62 11.69 -1.15
CA ALA A 336 -3.92 12.85 -1.71
C ALA A 336 -2.41 12.61 -1.79
N ALA A 337 -1.79 12.09 -0.71
CA ALA A 337 -0.37 11.75 -0.67
C ALA A 337 0.01 10.77 -1.78
N LYS A 338 -0.73 9.65 -1.89
CA LYS A 338 -0.48 8.58 -2.86
C LYS A 338 -0.68 9.03 -4.31
N LEU A 339 -1.79 9.72 -4.59
CA LEU A 339 -2.12 10.17 -5.94
C LEU A 339 -1.18 11.27 -6.40
N LEU A 340 -0.83 12.24 -5.53
CA LEU A 340 0.14 13.27 -5.87
C LEU A 340 1.51 12.67 -6.17
N SER A 341 2.02 11.80 -5.29
CA SER A 341 3.29 11.10 -5.51
C SER A 341 3.27 10.28 -6.81
N GLY A 342 2.18 9.56 -7.08
CA GLY A 342 2.00 8.81 -8.33
C GLY A 342 2.00 9.71 -9.57
N VAL A 343 1.28 10.83 -9.55
CA VAL A 343 1.23 11.78 -10.69
C VAL A 343 2.60 12.42 -10.92
N LEU A 344 3.31 12.80 -9.86
CA LEU A 344 4.68 13.30 -9.96
C LEU A 344 5.62 12.23 -10.55
N ALA A 345 5.45 10.97 -10.17
CA ALA A 345 6.23 9.86 -10.70
C ALA A 345 5.98 9.64 -12.20
N VAL A 346 4.74 9.77 -12.65
CA VAL A 346 4.39 9.77 -14.08
C VAL A 346 5.09 10.92 -14.81
N GLY A 347 5.02 12.13 -14.27
CA GLY A 347 5.70 13.30 -14.84
C GLY A 347 7.20 13.09 -15.00
N LEU A 348 7.88 12.61 -13.95
CA LEU A 348 9.30 12.27 -13.99
C LEU A 348 9.59 11.17 -15.02
N ALA A 349 8.81 10.09 -15.02
CA ALA A 349 9.00 8.99 -15.96
C ALA A 349 8.87 9.45 -17.42
N LEU A 350 7.91 10.32 -17.72
CA LEU A 350 7.75 10.90 -19.05
C LEU A 350 8.92 11.78 -19.47
N ILE A 351 9.54 12.51 -18.53
CA ILE A 351 10.76 13.29 -18.78
C ILE A 351 11.94 12.37 -19.08
N PHE A 352 12.13 11.31 -18.28
CA PHE A 352 13.21 10.33 -18.47
C PHE A 352 13.06 9.44 -19.71
N GLU A 353 11.84 9.26 -20.20
CA GLU A 353 11.53 8.53 -21.44
C GLU A 353 11.38 9.46 -22.67
N LYS A 354 11.63 10.77 -22.51
CA LYS A 354 11.54 11.72 -23.62
C LYS A 354 12.62 11.41 -24.67
N GLY A 355 12.22 11.28 -25.93
CA GLY A 355 13.12 11.02 -27.07
C GLY A 355 13.26 9.55 -27.46
N LYS A 356 12.76 8.60 -26.66
CA LYS A 356 12.62 7.19 -27.06
C LYS A 356 11.26 7.00 -27.74
N ARG A 357 11.20 7.28 -29.03
CA ARG A 357 10.01 6.97 -29.84
C ARG A 357 9.87 5.45 -29.95
N LEU A 358 8.62 5.03 -30.16
CA LEU A 358 8.24 3.65 -30.49
C LEU A 358 8.88 3.30 -31.84
N ASP A 359 10.13 2.85 -31.80
CA ASP A 359 10.80 2.30 -32.97
C ASP A 359 10.74 0.77 -32.84
N GLY A 360 9.88 0.16 -33.68
CA GLY A 360 9.73 -1.28 -33.88
C GLY A 360 8.38 -1.82 -33.48
#